data_AF-A0A0U1P9E7-F1
#
_entry.id   AF-A0A0U1P9E7-F1
#
_cell.length_a   1.000
_cell.length_b   1.000
_cell.length_c   1.000
_cell.angle_alpha   90.00
_cell.angle_beta   90.00
_cell.angle_gamma   90.00
#
_symmetry.space_group_name_H-M   'P 1'
#
loop_
_entity.id
_entity.type
_entity.pdbx_description
1 polymer ?
#
loop_
_entity_poly.entity_id
_entity_poly.type
_entity_poly.pdbx_seq_one_letter_code
_entity_poly.pdbx_strand_id
1 'polypeptide(L)'
;MQELLAPLEDADTRRATAAERAMNEALGGSCTVPVAAWAVLGERGLALYGLVGDAARGRLLRAHAEGEAPAALGRAVAMQLFAQGAAEFLEAP
;
A
#
# COMPACT_ATOMS: atom_id res chain seq x y z
N MET A 1 -3.89 -14.12 -25.28
CA MET A 1 -4.51 -14.23 -23.94
C MET A 1 -4.73 -12.85 -23.31
N GLN A 2 -3.71 -11.98 -23.25
CA GLN A 2 -3.88 -10.61 -22.72
C GLN A 2 -4.91 -9.77 -23.50
N GLU A 3 -4.98 -9.89 -24.84
CA GLU A 3 -5.95 -9.16 -25.66
C GLU A 3 -7.43 -9.48 -25.31
N LEU A 4 -7.71 -10.71 -24.88
CA LEU A 4 -9.07 -11.11 -24.47
C LEU A 4 -9.50 -10.48 -23.14
N LEU A 5 -8.54 -10.04 -22.32
CA LEU A 5 -8.79 -9.45 -21.01
C LEU A 5 -8.83 -7.92 -21.06
N ALA A 6 -8.32 -7.30 -22.12
CA ALA A 6 -8.26 -5.85 -22.26
C ALA A 6 -9.62 -5.13 -22.04
N PRO A 7 -10.79 -5.67 -22.46
CA PRO A 7 -12.07 -5.01 -22.21
C PRO A 7 -12.51 -5.01 -20.73
N LEU A 8 -11.90 -5.83 -19.88
CA LEU A 8 -12.19 -5.91 -18.44
C LEU A 8 -11.26 -5.03 -17.61
N GLU A 9 -10.25 -4.43 -18.24
CA GLU A 9 -9.27 -3.59 -17.57
C GLU A 9 -9.87 -2.22 -17.25
N ASP A 10 -9.79 -1.83 -15.99
CA ASP A 10 -10.05 -0.45 -15.57
C ASP A 10 -8.73 0.23 -15.20
N ALA A 11 -8.37 1.26 -15.96
CA ALA A 11 -7.07 1.92 -15.84
C ALA A 11 -6.89 2.62 -14.47
N ASP A 12 -7.96 3.17 -13.91
CA ASP A 12 -7.91 3.89 -12.64
C ASP A 12 -7.76 2.92 -11.46
N THR A 13 -8.48 1.81 -11.49
CA THR A 13 -8.33 0.70 -10.55
C THR A 13 -6.93 0.11 -10.65
N ARG A 14 -6.38 -0.07 -11.86
CA ARG A 14 -5.00 -0.54 -12.04
C ARG A 14 -4.00 0.40 -11.38
N ARG A 15 -4.16 1.71 -11.52
CA ARG A 15 -3.28 2.72 -10.91
C ARG A 15 -3.38 2.70 -9.38
N ALA A 16 -4.59 2.70 -8.82
CA ALA A 16 -4.80 2.64 -7.38
C ALA A 16 -4.19 1.36 -6.77
N THR A 17 -4.56 0.21 -7.32
CA THR A 17 -4.07 -1.10 -6.83
C THR A 17 -2.57 -1.28 -7.03
N ALA A 18 -1.96 -0.66 -8.05
CA ALA A 18 -0.50 -0.67 -8.21
C ALA A 18 0.23 0.06 -7.07
N ALA A 19 -0.33 1.15 -6.55
CA ALA A 19 0.23 1.85 -5.39
C ALA A 19 0.09 1.01 -4.11
N GLU A 20 -1.10 0.44 -3.88
CA GLU A 20 -1.40 -0.43 -2.74
C GLU A 20 -0.48 -1.65 -2.72
N ARG A 21 -0.35 -2.34 -3.86
CA ARG A 21 0.49 -3.53 -4.00
C ARG A 21 1.96 -3.21 -3.81
N ALA A 22 2.45 -2.08 -4.33
CA ALA A 22 3.85 -1.68 -4.15
C ALA A 22 4.19 -1.38 -2.69
N MET A 23 3.26 -0.78 -1.93
CA MET A 23 3.42 -0.60 -0.48
C MET A 23 3.44 -1.96 0.23
N ASN A 24 2.47 -2.82 -0.09
CA ASN A 24 2.36 -4.14 0.53
C ASN A 24 3.62 -4.99 0.27
N GLU A 25 4.09 -5.04 -0.98
CA GLU A 25 5.32 -5.74 -1.36
C GLU A 25 6.55 -5.21 -0.60
N ALA A 26 6.68 -3.89 -0.48
CA ALA A 26 7.80 -3.26 0.24
C ALA A 26 7.79 -3.59 1.75
N LEU A 27 6.62 -3.85 2.34
CA LEU A 27 6.46 -4.26 3.75
C LEU A 27 6.58 -5.78 3.94
N GLY A 28 6.92 -6.56 2.91
CA GLY A 28 6.94 -8.03 3.01
C GLY A 28 5.53 -8.64 3.09
N GLY A 29 4.55 -7.95 2.51
CA GLY A 29 3.13 -8.23 2.64
C GLY A 29 2.69 -9.64 2.27
N SER A 30 1.99 -10.27 3.20
CA SER A 30 1.26 -11.54 3.05
C SER A 30 -0.16 -11.39 3.63
N CYS A 31 -1.01 -12.40 3.50
CA CYS A 31 -2.34 -12.39 4.12
C CYS A 31 -2.30 -12.46 5.67
N THR A 32 -1.14 -12.72 6.27
CA THR A 32 -0.98 -12.90 7.72
C THR A 32 -0.34 -11.71 8.42
N VAL A 33 0.19 -10.73 7.67
CA VAL A 33 0.75 -9.51 8.27
C VAL A 33 -0.33 -8.45 8.46
N PRO A 34 -0.27 -7.65 9.54
CA PRO A 34 -1.31 -6.68 9.88
C PRO A 34 -1.13 -5.35 9.14
N VAL A 35 -1.14 -5.43 7.80
CA VAL A 35 -0.94 -4.29 6.89
C VAL A 35 -2.26 -3.92 6.22
N ALA A 36 -2.51 -2.62 6.05
CA ALA A 36 -3.58 -2.13 5.17
C ALA A 36 -3.07 -1.00 4.28
N ALA A 37 -3.41 -1.06 3.00
CA ALA A 37 -3.10 -0.03 2.00
C ALA A 37 -4.40 0.33 1.27
N TRP A 38 -4.66 1.63 1.12
CA TRP A 38 -5.82 2.13 0.39
C TRP A 38 -5.43 3.35 -0.44
N ALA A 39 -5.60 3.25 -1.76
CA ALA A 39 -5.33 4.33 -2.69
C ALA A 39 -6.64 4.94 -3.21
N VAL A 40 -6.67 6.26 -3.26
CA VAL A 40 -7.77 7.04 -3.82
C VAL A 40 -7.24 7.86 -4.98
N LEU A 41 -7.88 7.73 -6.14
CA LEU A 41 -7.60 8.60 -7.28
C LEU A 41 -8.44 9.88 -7.18
N GLY A 42 -7.77 11.03 -7.20
CA GLY A 42 -8.40 12.34 -7.27
C GLY A 42 -7.92 13.13 -8.49
N GLU A 43 -8.39 14.37 -8.63
CA GLU A 43 -8.07 15.23 -9.78
C GLU A 43 -6.57 15.53 -9.93
N ARG A 44 -5.81 15.48 -8.82
CA ARG A 44 -4.38 15.83 -8.76
C ARG A 44 -3.44 14.62 -8.66
N GLY A 45 -3.94 13.41 -8.84
CA GLY A 45 -3.16 12.17 -8.73
C GLY A 45 -3.69 11.21 -7.67
N LEU A 46 -2.83 10.30 -7.21
CA LEU A 46 -3.18 9.30 -6.20
C LEU A 46 -2.85 9.84 -4.80
N ALA A 47 -3.76 9.61 -3.85
CA ALA A 47 -3.48 9.66 -2.43
C ALA A 47 -3.41 8.21 -1.92
N LEU A 48 -2.32 7.83 -1.27
CA LEU A 48 -2.17 6.50 -0.67
C LEU A 48 -2.13 6.63 0.85
N TYR A 49 -2.95 5.82 1.52
CA TYR A 49 -3.00 5.68 2.97
C TYR A 49 -2.50 4.29 3.36
N GLY A 50 -1.53 4.24 4.26
CA GLY A 50 -0.91 3.01 4.75
C GLY A 50 -1.01 2.87 6.26
N LEU A 51 -1.29 1.65 6.72
CA LEU A 51 -1.39 1.28 8.13
C LEU A 51 -0.61 0.00 8.42
N VAL A 52 0.01 -0.06 9.60
CA VAL A 52 0.56 -1.28 10.20
C VAL A 52 0.09 -1.35 11.65
N GLY A 53 -0.60 -2.43 12.04
CA GLY A 53 -1.25 -2.54 13.34
C GLY A 53 -0.81 -3.74 14.17
N ASP A 54 -1.02 -3.66 15.48
CA ASP A 54 -0.90 -4.80 16.39
C ASP A 54 -2.13 -4.81 17.30
N ALA A 55 -3.04 -5.75 17.04
CA ALA A 55 -4.27 -5.87 17.81
C ALA A 55 -4.04 -6.37 19.25
N ALA A 56 -2.95 -7.10 19.51
CA ALA A 56 -2.62 -7.60 20.84
C ALA A 56 -2.05 -6.48 21.74
N ARG A 57 -1.25 -5.57 21.17
CA ARG A 57 -0.64 -4.44 21.89
C ARG A 57 -1.41 -3.11 21.75
N GLY A 58 -2.41 -3.06 20.89
CA GLY A 58 -3.20 -1.84 20.62
C GLY A 58 -2.39 -0.74 19.93
N ARG A 59 -1.33 -1.08 19.20
CA ARG A 59 -0.47 -0.12 18.47
C ARG A 59 -0.91 -0.02 17.01
N LEU A 60 -0.83 1.19 16.45
CA LEU A 60 -1.15 1.45 15.04
C LEU A 60 -0.24 2.53 14.49
N LEU A 61 0.51 2.19 13.44
CA LEU A 61 1.30 3.11 12.65
C LEU A 61 0.47 3.60 11.46
N ARG A 62 0.63 4.88 11.10
CA ARG A 62 -0.07 5.50 9.97
C ARG A 62 0.90 6.28 9.11
N ALA A 63 0.75 6.16 7.81
CA ALA A 63 1.50 6.94 6.84
C ALA A 63 0.59 7.32 5.68
N HIS A 64 0.90 8.44 5.03
CA HIS A 64 0.21 8.84 3.81
C HIS A 64 1.13 9.69 2.93
N ALA A 65 0.91 9.59 1.64
CA ALA A 65 1.51 10.49 0.66
C ALA A 65 0.58 10.68 -0.54
N GLU A 66 0.89 11.69 -1.35
CA GLU A 66 0.26 11.95 -2.64
C GLU A 66 1.30 11.87 -3.76
N GLY A 67 0.89 11.43 -4.94
CA GLY A 67 1.77 11.39 -6.10
C GLY A 67 1.13 10.76 -7.33
N GLU A 68 1.79 10.91 -8.48
CA GLU A 68 1.26 10.41 -9.75
C GLU A 68 1.78 9.00 -10.09
N ALA A 69 2.98 8.65 -9.61
CA ALA A 69 3.66 7.40 -9.91
C ALA A 69 3.31 6.30 -8.87
N PRO A 70 2.44 5.32 -9.19
CA PRO A 70 1.86 4.43 -8.18
C PRO A 70 2.91 3.64 -7.39
N ALA A 71 3.85 3.01 -8.09
CA ALA A 71 4.86 2.17 -7.45
C ALA A 71 5.84 2.98 -6.57
N ALA A 72 6.20 4.20 -7.00
CA ALA A 72 7.04 5.08 -6.21
C ALA A 72 6.30 5.59 -4.96
N LEU A 73 5.02 5.94 -5.12
CA LEU A 73 4.13 6.32 -4.02
C LEU A 73 4.01 5.21 -2.97
N GLY A 74 3.77 3.97 -3.41
CA GLY A 74 3.71 2.79 -2.54
C GLY A 74 4.97 2.59 -1.70
N ARG A 75 6.15 2.65 -2.34
CA ARG A 75 7.44 2.53 -1.65
C ARG A 75 7.68 3.68 -0.66
N ALA A 76 7.29 4.90 -1.01
CA ALA A 76 7.45 6.06 -0.12
C ALA A 76 6.62 5.91 1.17
N VAL A 77 5.36 5.48 1.07
CA VAL A 77 4.51 5.23 2.24
C VAL A 77 5.06 4.07 3.08
N ALA A 78 5.53 2.98 2.46
CA ALA A 78 6.18 1.89 3.18
C ALA A 78 7.43 2.36 3.95
N MET A 79 8.27 3.21 3.35
CA MET A 79 9.44 3.78 4.03
C MET A 79 9.05 4.66 5.23
N GLN A 80 7.96 5.45 5.12
CA GLN A 80 7.45 6.22 6.25
C GLN A 80 6.97 5.32 7.40
N LEU A 81 6.41 4.15 7.10
CA LEU A 81 6.00 3.17 8.11
C LEU A 81 7.22 2.50 8.75
N PHE A 82 8.24 2.13 7.98
CA PHE A 82 9.50 1.61 8.53
C PHE A 82 10.20 2.63 9.43
N ALA A 83 10.20 3.91 9.06
CA ALA A 83 10.75 4.98 9.90
C ALA A 83 10.01 5.12 11.25
N GLN A 84 8.78 4.63 11.34
CA GLN A 84 7.98 4.58 12.56
C GLN A 84 8.11 3.26 13.33
N GLY A 85 8.97 2.33 12.88
CA GLY A 85 9.19 1.04 13.54
C GLY A 85 8.30 -0.09 13.05
N ALA A 86 7.75 -0.03 11.83
CA ALA A 86 6.91 -1.09 11.27
C ALA A 86 7.57 -2.49 11.28
N ALA A 87 8.91 -2.59 11.27
CA ALA A 87 9.61 -3.87 11.34
C ALA A 87 9.19 -4.72 12.54
N GLU A 88 9.00 -4.12 13.72
CA GLU A 88 8.57 -4.83 14.95
C GLU A 88 7.21 -5.54 14.82
N PHE A 89 6.37 -5.09 13.88
CA PHE A 89 5.03 -5.62 13.65
C PHE A 89 5.02 -6.74 12.61
N LEU A 90 6.05 -6.78 11.75
CA LEU A 90 6.13 -7.66 10.57
C LEU A 90 6.93 -8.93 10.86
N GLU A 91 7.73 -8.94 11.94
CA GLU A 91 8.50 -10.10 12.42
C GLU A 91 7.69 -11.08 13.30
N ALA A 92 6.37 -10.91 13.41
CA ALA A 92 5.54 -11.83 14.18
C ALA A 92 5.55 -13.24 13.54
N PRO A 93 5.78 -14.31 14.33
CA PRO A 93 6.07 -15.65 13.85
C PRO A 93 4.94 -16.33 13.08
#